data_AF-A0A531K2Y4-F1
#
_entry.id   AF-A0A531K2Y4-F1
#
_cell.length_a   1.000
_cell.length_b   1.000
_cell.length_c   1.000
_cell.angle_alpha   90.00
_cell.angle_beta   90.00
_cell.angle_gamma   90.00
#
_symmetry.space_group_name_H-M   'P 1'
#
loop_
_entity.id
_entity.type
_entity.pdbx_description
1 polymer ?
#
loop_
_entity_poly.entity_id
_entity_poly.type
_entity_poly.pdbx_seq_one_letter_code
_entity_poly.pdbx_strand_id
1 'polypeptide(L)'
;ATIRHTVDSFFAQDHQDKELVVVDGGSSDETLTIVRSYPQDQIQLVSEPDRGMYDALNKGLRLYTGDAVGVLNSDDCFHDHTVLTRISAELEQADIVHGDLDFVENHFNKRVIRRWRAAPRPAKGFRTGWMPA
;
A
#
# COMPACT_ATOMS: atom_id res chain seq x y z
N ALA A 1 7.81 8.18 13.42
CA ALA A 1 7.82 7.66 12.04
C ALA A 1 6.41 7.64 11.47
N THR A 2 6.24 7.87 10.16
CA THR A 2 4.93 7.90 9.46
C THR A 2 4.31 6.51 9.32
N ILE A 3 5.12 5.46 9.31
CA ILE A 3 4.69 4.05 9.12
C ILE A 3 3.58 3.59 10.06
N ARG A 4 3.49 4.18 11.28
CA ARG A 4 2.39 3.91 12.21
C ARG A 4 1.04 4.16 11.54
N HIS A 5 0.89 5.28 10.83
CA HIS A 5 -0.36 5.62 10.15
C HIS A 5 -0.68 4.66 9.00
N THR A 6 0.34 4.18 8.29
CA THR A 6 0.19 3.20 7.22
C THR A 6 -0.34 1.89 7.78
N VAL A 7 0.34 1.35 8.80
CA VAL A 7 -0.01 0.06 9.42
C VAL A 7 -1.38 0.14 10.11
N ASP A 8 -1.67 1.23 10.83
CA ASP A 8 -2.99 1.49 11.41
C ASP A 8 -4.10 1.45 10.34
N SER A 9 -3.87 2.11 9.19
CA SER A 9 -4.86 2.15 8.11
C SER A 9 -5.09 0.78 7.46
N PHE A 10 -4.07 -0.07 7.40
CA PHE A 10 -4.17 -1.44 6.90
C PHE A 10 -5.00 -2.30 7.86
N PHE A 11 -4.70 -2.27 9.15
CA PHE A 11 -5.45 -3.04 10.14
C PHE A 11 -6.90 -2.58 10.28
N ALA A 12 -7.16 -1.30 10.07
CA ALA A 12 -8.52 -0.75 10.07
C ALA A 12 -9.40 -1.22 8.91
N GLN A 13 -8.85 -1.84 7.85
CA GLN A 13 -9.66 -2.32 6.72
C GLN A 13 -10.64 -3.42 7.14
N ASP A 14 -11.86 -3.38 6.62
CA ASP A 14 -12.93 -4.35 6.90
C ASP A 14 -12.74 -5.70 6.20
N HIS A 15 -11.94 -5.73 5.13
CA HIS A 15 -11.52 -6.96 4.46
C HIS A 15 -10.64 -7.80 5.39
N GLN A 16 -11.09 -9.01 5.72
CA GLN A 16 -10.43 -9.88 6.70
C GLN A 16 -9.32 -10.74 6.09
N ASP A 17 -9.47 -11.14 4.83
CA ASP A 17 -8.53 -12.01 4.14
C ASP A 17 -7.38 -11.19 3.52
N LYS A 18 -6.52 -10.67 4.39
CA LYS A 18 -5.40 -9.80 4.02
C LYS A 18 -4.16 -10.17 4.81
N GLU A 19 -3.01 -10.09 4.14
CA GLU A 19 -1.70 -10.21 4.76
C GLU A 19 -0.89 -8.92 4.56
N LEU A 20 -0.02 -8.60 5.51
CA LEU A 20 0.91 -7.46 5.40
C LEU A 20 2.34 -7.96 5.34
N VAL A 21 3.06 -7.62 4.28
CA VAL A 21 4.51 -7.81 4.18
C VAL A 21 5.20 -6.47 4.36
N VAL A 22 6.05 -6.36 5.38
CA VAL A 22 6.89 -5.18 5.63
C VAL A 22 8.33 -5.55 5.31
N VAL A 23 8.91 -4.84 4.35
CA VAL A 23 10.34 -4.94 4.03
C VAL A 23 11.03 -3.67 4.47
N ASP A 24 11.83 -3.78 5.51
CA ASP A 24 12.65 -2.72 6.07
C ASP A 24 14.08 -2.79 5.51
N GLY A 25 14.53 -1.70 4.87
CA GLY A 25 15.86 -1.58 4.26
C GLY A 25 17.02 -1.39 5.25
N GLY A 26 16.83 -1.71 6.53
CA GLY A 26 17.78 -1.45 7.60
C GLY A 26 17.61 -0.05 8.23
N SER A 27 16.37 0.29 8.61
CA SER A 27 16.08 1.57 9.24
C SER A 27 16.83 1.73 10.56
N SER A 28 17.35 2.94 10.81
CA SER A 28 17.99 3.33 12.07
C SER A 28 17.06 4.05 13.04
N ASP A 29 15.82 4.28 12.64
CA ASP A 29 14.80 4.95 13.43
C ASP A 29 13.85 3.95 14.14
N GLU A 30 12.73 4.44 14.65
CA GLU A 30 11.77 3.63 15.41
C GLU A 30 10.91 2.70 14.54
N THR A 31 11.13 2.63 13.22
CA THR A 31 10.31 1.85 12.27
C THR A 31 10.11 0.41 12.71
N LEU A 32 11.21 -0.30 13.01
CA LEU A 32 11.16 -1.69 13.45
C LEU A 32 10.44 -1.86 14.78
N THR A 33 10.67 -0.95 15.73
CA THR A 33 9.99 -0.94 17.03
C THR A 33 8.47 -0.78 16.85
N ILE A 34 8.05 0.11 15.96
CA ILE A 34 6.64 0.34 15.64
C ILE A 34 6.03 -0.91 15.01
N VAL A 35 6.63 -1.47 13.97
CA VAL A 35 6.09 -2.66 13.27
C VAL A 35 5.99 -3.86 14.20
N ARG A 36 7.00 -4.06 15.07
CA ARG A 36 7.01 -5.14 16.07
C ARG A 36 5.95 -4.99 17.17
N SER A 37 5.35 -3.81 17.32
CA SER A 37 4.27 -3.57 18.29
C SER A 37 2.89 -4.06 17.83
N TYR A 38 2.74 -4.41 16.56
CA TYR A 38 1.51 -4.96 15.98
C TYR A 38 1.47 -6.50 16.07
N PRO A 39 0.30 -7.14 15.86
CA PRO A 39 0.20 -8.60 15.84
C PRO A 39 1.12 -9.22 14.78
N GLN A 40 2.18 -9.92 15.23
CA GLN A 40 3.22 -10.46 14.34
C GLN A 40 2.76 -11.70 13.55
N ASP A 41 1.64 -12.30 13.94
CA ASP A 41 0.95 -13.36 13.19
C ASP A 41 0.28 -12.85 11.91
N GLN A 42 0.06 -11.53 11.79
CA GLN A 42 -0.53 -10.89 10.61
C GLN A 42 0.48 -10.06 9.79
N ILE A 43 1.75 -10.02 10.22
CA ILE A 43 2.82 -9.27 9.55
C ILE A 43 4.01 -10.16 9.26
N GLN A 44 4.35 -10.29 7.97
CA GLN A 44 5.64 -10.83 7.56
C GLN A 44 6.67 -9.70 7.53
N LEU A 45 7.63 -9.71 8.44
CA LEU A 45 8.68 -8.68 8.53
C LEU A 45 10.02 -9.21 8.01
N VAL A 46 10.58 -8.52 7.03
CA VAL A 46 11.97 -8.67 6.57
C VAL A 46 12.72 -7.39 6.90
N SER A 47 13.86 -7.49 7.56
CA SER A 47 14.72 -6.34 7.84
C SER A 47 16.16 -6.69 7.45
N GLU A 48 16.61 -6.10 6.35
CA GLU A 48 17.97 -6.25 5.83
C GLU A 48 18.30 -5.08 4.89
N PRO A 49 19.59 -4.71 4.73
CA PRO A 49 19.97 -3.68 3.78
C PRO A 49 19.42 -3.94 2.38
N ASP A 50 18.80 -2.93 1.79
CA ASP A 50 18.33 -2.98 0.41
C ASP A 50 19.24 -2.17 -0.54
N ARG A 51 19.03 -2.38 -1.84
CA ARG A 51 19.67 -1.58 -2.90
C ARG A 51 18.72 -0.54 -3.48
N GLY A 52 17.74 -0.10 -2.69
CA GLY A 52 16.66 0.81 -3.07
C GLY A 52 15.29 0.16 -3.16
N MET A 53 14.27 0.98 -3.43
CA MET A 53 12.84 0.63 -3.35
C MET A 53 12.45 -0.64 -4.12
N TYR A 54 12.96 -0.83 -5.35
CA TYR A 54 12.62 -2.01 -6.15
C TYR A 54 13.21 -3.30 -5.60
N ASP A 55 14.35 -3.24 -4.89
CA ASP A 55 14.91 -4.40 -4.20
C ASP A 55 13.99 -4.81 -3.05
N ALA A 56 13.51 -3.84 -2.27
CA ALA A 56 12.53 -4.08 -1.22
C ALA A 56 11.22 -4.67 -1.76
N LEU A 57 10.68 -4.11 -2.86
CA LEU A 57 9.47 -4.64 -3.52
C LEU A 57 9.68 -6.08 -4.00
N ASN A 58 10.80 -6.38 -4.64
CA ASN A 58 11.10 -7.73 -5.12
C ASN A 58 11.25 -8.74 -3.98
N LYS A 59 11.76 -8.33 -2.81
CA LYS A 59 11.81 -9.19 -1.62
C LYS A 59 10.41 -9.47 -1.10
N GLY A 60 9.57 -8.43 -0.99
CA GLY A 60 8.18 -8.57 -0.54
C GLY A 60 7.37 -9.49 -1.45
N LEU A 61 7.49 -9.33 -2.77
CA LEU A 61 6.81 -10.16 -3.77
C LEU A 61 7.18 -11.65 -3.71
N ARG A 62 8.33 -12.01 -3.15
CA ARG A 62 8.72 -13.43 -2.97
C ARG A 62 8.06 -14.10 -1.77
N LEU A 63 7.55 -13.30 -0.83
CA LEU A 63 6.93 -13.78 0.42
C LEU A 63 5.41 -13.78 0.36
N TYR A 64 4.87 -13.06 -0.62
CA TYR A 64 3.44 -12.96 -0.88
C TYR A 64 2.82 -14.33 -1.18
N THR A 65 1.66 -14.60 -0.57
CA THR A 65 0.95 -15.89 -0.65
C THR A 65 -0.49 -15.77 -1.14
N GLY A 66 -1.08 -14.58 -1.15
CA GLY A 66 -2.47 -14.36 -1.55
C GLY A 66 -2.76 -14.46 -3.06
N ASP A 67 -3.98 -14.08 -3.43
CA ASP A 67 -4.47 -14.06 -4.83
C ASP A 67 -4.33 -12.70 -5.55
N ALA A 68 -4.41 -11.58 -4.82
CA ALA A 68 -4.06 -10.25 -5.35
C ALA A 68 -2.97 -9.51 -4.54
N VAL A 69 -2.05 -8.84 -5.24
CA VAL A 69 -0.96 -8.07 -4.63
C VAL A 69 -1.15 -6.56 -4.81
N GLY A 70 -0.91 -5.81 -3.74
CA GLY A 70 -0.92 -4.35 -3.72
C GLY A 70 0.35 -3.80 -3.07
N VAL A 71 0.76 -2.61 -3.50
CA VAL A 71 1.89 -1.88 -2.91
C VAL A 71 1.34 -0.66 -2.19
N LEU A 72 1.71 -0.51 -0.91
CA LEU A 72 1.39 0.65 -0.08
C LEU A 72 2.70 1.22 0.47
N ASN A 73 3.00 2.48 0.15
CA ASN A 73 4.21 3.13 0.67
C ASN A 73 4.10 3.35 2.19
N SER A 74 5.24 3.36 2.87
CA SER A 74 5.34 3.51 4.34
C SER A 74 4.96 4.90 4.87
N ASP A 75 4.66 5.84 3.98
CA ASP A 75 4.16 7.19 4.26
C ASP A 75 2.76 7.45 3.67
N ASP A 76 2.11 6.42 3.10
CA ASP A 76 0.75 6.49 2.60
C ASP A 76 -0.24 5.78 3.55
N CYS A 77 -1.54 6.00 3.34
CA CYS A 77 -2.59 5.32 4.07
C CYS A 77 -3.85 5.13 3.21
N PHE A 78 -4.63 4.10 3.49
CA PHE A 78 -5.95 3.95 2.88
C PHE A 78 -6.90 5.10 3.27
N HIS A 79 -7.76 5.50 2.32
CA HIS A 79 -8.69 6.63 2.51
C HIS A 79 -9.75 6.34 3.59
N ASP A 80 -10.32 5.14 3.57
CA ASP A 80 -11.32 4.68 4.52
C ASP A 80 -11.17 3.16 4.76
N HIS A 81 -11.96 2.60 5.68
CA HIS A 81 -11.87 1.19 6.08
C HIS A 81 -12.40 0.20 5.03
N THR A 82 -13.07 0.67 3.98
CA THR A 82 -13.73 -0.18 2.97
C THR A 82 -12.92 -0.33 1.69
N VAL A 83 -11.73 0.29 1.61
CA VAL A 83 -10.94 0.36 0.38
C VAL A 83 -10.56 -1.02 -0.13
N LEU A 84 -10.07 -1.91 0.74
CA LEU A 84 -9.71 -3.27 0.31
C LEU A 84 -10.93 -4.09 -0.13
N THR A 85 -12.09 -3.92 0.51
CA THR A 85 -13.33 -4.57 0.07
C THR A 85 -13.75 -4.10 -1.32
N ARG A 86 -13.65 -2.80 -1.60
CA ARG A 86 -13.92 -2.26 -2.95
C ARG A 86 -12.93 -2.79 -3.98
N ILE A 87 -11.64 -2.82 -3.66
CA ILE A 87 -10.61 -3.34 -4.57
C ILE A 87 -10.84 -4.82 -4.87
N SER A 88 -11.12 -5.63 -3.84
CA SER A 88 -11.40 -7.07 -3.97
C SER A 88 -12.59 -7.33 -4.89
N ALA A 89 -13.70 -6.60 -4.74
CA ALA A 89 -14.87 -6.74 -5.60
C ALA A 89 -14.59 -6.39 -7.07
N GLU A 90 -13.81 -5.34 -7.33
CA GLU A 90 -13.46 -4.94 -8.70
C GLU A 90 -12.47 -5.91 -9.37
N LEU A 91 -11.57 -6.53 -8.58
CA LEU A 91 -10.63 -7.54 -9.08
C LEU A 91 -11.33 -8.82 -9.57
N GLU A 92 -12.57 -9.09 -9.17
CA GLU A 92 -13.35 -10.20 -9.74
C GLU A 92 -13.60 -10.03 -11.25
N GLN A 93 -13.54 -8.79 -11.76
CA GLN A 93 -13.84 -8.45 -13.16
C GLN A 93 -12.65 -7.84 -13.90
N ALA A 94 -11.49 -7.66 -13.25
CA ALA A 94 -10.33 -6.98 -13.81
C ALA A 94 -9.02 -7.58 -13.32
N ASP A 95 -8.01 -7.64 -14.20
CA ASP A 95 -6.67 -8.10 -13.83
C ASP A 95 -5.91 -7.08 -12.96
N ILE A 96 -6.26 -5.79 -13.06
CA ILE A 96 -5.59 -4.68 -12.36
C ILE A 96 -6.63 -3.63 -11.98
N VAL A 97 -6.63 -3.25 -10.70
CA VAL A 97 -7.47 -2.19 -10.14
C VAL A 97 -6.55 -1.11 -9.54
N HIS A 98 -6.91 0.15 -9.73
CA HIS A 98 -6.25 1.28 -9.07
C HIS A 98 -7.31 2.25 -8.53
N GLY A 99 -7.01 2.87 -7.39
CA GLY A 99 -7.89 3.85 -6.75
C GLY A 99 -7.50 5.28 -7.09
N ASP A 100 -8.36 6.22 -6.70
CA ASP A 100 -8.05 7.65 -6.67
C ASP A 100 -7.06 7.98 -5.54
N LEU A 101 -6.41 9.15 -5.61
CA LEU A 101 -5.45 9.59 -4.59
C LEU A 101 -5.81 10.99 -4.07
N ASP A 102 -5.79 11.15 -2.75
CA ASP A 102 -5.86 12.45 -2.09
C ASP A 102 -4.49 12.74 -1.46
N PHE A 103 -3.79 13.73 -2.01
CA PHE A 103 -2.56 14.23 -1.42
C PHE A 103 -2.93 15.13 -0.25
N VAL A 104 -2.46 14.78 0.93
CA VAL A 104 -2.70 15.51 2.18
C VAL A 104 -1.45 16.22 2.64
N GLU A 105 -1.62 17.35 3.33
CA GLU A 105 -0.50 18.11 3.90
C GLU A 105 0.31 17.30 4.92
N ASN A 106 -0.37 16.52 5.77
CA ASN A 106 0.25 15.60 6.72
C ASN A 106 -0.79 14.59 7.25
N HIS A 107 -0.33 13.57 7.99
CA HIS A 107 -1.20 12.55 8.57
C HIS A 107 -2.09 13.03 9.73
N PHE A 108 -1.86 14.21 10.29
CA PHE A 108 -2.60 14.69 11.46
C PHE A 108 -3.86 15.47 11.06
N ASN A 109 -3.72 16.49 10.23
CA ASN A 109 -4.84 17.35 9.83
C ASN A 109 -5.58 16.81 8.59
N LYS A 110 -4.95 15.90 7.83
CA LYS A 110 -5.47 15.30 6.59
C LYS A 110 -6.03 16.34 5.60
N ARG A 111 -5.52 17.58 5.65
CA ARG A 111 -5.96 18.66 4.76
C ARG A 111 -5.54 18.31 3.34
N VAL A 112 -6.52 18.07 2.47
CA VAL A 112 -6.27 17.73 1.06
C VAL A 112 -5.70 18.96 0.35
N ILE A 113 -4.47 18.82 -0.15
CA ILE A 113 -3.76 19.85 -0.92
C ILE A 113 -3.88 19.62 -2.42
N ARG A 114 -4.08 18.37 -2.85
CA ARG A 114 -4.30 18.01 -4.25
C ARG A 114 -5.14 16.74 -4.32
N ARG A 115 -6.04 16.72 -5.30
CA ARG A 115 -6.79 15.52 -5.65
C ARG A 115 -6.28 14.99 -6.96
N TRP A 116 -6.07 13.69 -6.99
CA TRP A 116 -5.89 12.95 -8.21
C TRP A 116 -7.06 12.00 -8.38
N ARG A 117 -7.66 12.04 -9.58
CA ARG A 117 -8.82 11.23 -9.92
C ARG A 117 -8.53 10.52 -11.22
N ALA A 118 -8.71 9.21 -11.21
CA ALA A 118 -8.58 8.38 -12.39
C ALA A 118 -9.56 8.87 -13.46
N ALA A 119 -9.02 9.26 -14.62
CA ALA A 119 -9.86 9.54 -15.78
C ALA A 119 -10.21 8.22 -16.51
N PRO A 120 -11.38 8.15 -17.17
CA PRO A 120 -11.74 7.00 -17.99
C PRO A 120 -10.63 6.69 -19.01
N ARG A 121 -10.31 5.40 -19.14
CA ARG A 121 -9.23 4.91 -20.00
C ARG A 121 -9.50 5.28 -21.46
N PRO A 122 -8.60 6.03 -22.14
CA PRO A 122 -8.63 6.11 -23.59
C PRO A 122 -8.39 4.71 -24.17
N ALA A 123 -9.15 4.29 -25.18
CA ALA A 123 -8.91 3.01 -25.84
C ALA A 123 -7.45 2.94 -26.32
N LYS A 124 -6.73 1.87 -25.96
CA LYS A 124 -5.29 1.66 -26.20
C LYS A 124 -4.32 2.56 -25.43
N GLY A 125 -4.76 3.36 -24.46
CA GLY A 125 -3.90 4.30 -23.72
C GLY A 125 -2.62 3.66 -23.16
N PHE A 126 -2.73 2.47 -22.55
CA PHE A 126 -1.56 1.80 -21.98
C PHE A 126 -0.48 1.47 -23.03
N ARG A 127 -0.89 1.14 -24.27
CA ARG A 127 0.05 0.90 -25.38
C ARG A 127 0.77 2.15 -25.85
N THR A 128 0.18 3.32 -25.61
CA THR A 128 0.76 4.62 -25.99
C THR A 128 1.47 5.29 -24.81
N GLY A 129 1.76 4.54 -23.74
CA GLY A 129 2.41 5.08 -22.55
C GLY A 129 1.51 5.94 -21.67
N TRP A 130 0.18 5.94 -21.91
CA TRP A 130 -0.75 6.51 -20.95
C TRP A 130 -0.78 5.58 -19.74
N MET A 131 -0.26 6.08 -18.62
CA MET A 131 -0.52 5.50 -17.33
C MET A 131 -1.68 6.27 -16.70
N PRO A 132 -2.59 5.60 -15.97
CA PRO A 132 -3.45 6.27 -15.01
C PRO A 132 -2.52 6.86 -13.94
N ALA A 133 -2.02 8.06 -14.22
CA ALA A 133 -1.12 8.83 -13.37
C ALA A 133 -1.94 9.86 -12.66
#